data_AF-A0A965XSU1-F1
#
_entry.id   AF-A0A965XSU1-F1
#
_cell.length_a   1.000
_cell.length_b   1.000
_cell.length_c   1.000
_cell.angle_alpha   90.00
_cell.angle_beta   90.00
_cell.angle_gamma   90.00
#
_symmetry.space_group_name_H-M   'P 1'
#
loop_
_entity.id
_entity.type
_entity.pdbx_description
1 polymer ?
#
loop_
_entity_poly.entity_id
_entity_poly.type
_entity_poly.pdbx_seq_one_letter_code
_entity_poly.pdbx_strand_id
1 'polypeptide(L)'
;MVIFGPGWGRNYSLGPFIFFLSAWILSLQAGCPVLAGINETTIRVEKVLDGDTFVTTAGQTIRLLGIDSPEAANDGQPPQYYAKESRKELRRLVRGVDLRMMNEKSEKDRYGRTLAVLTLPDG
;
A
#
# COMPACT_ATOMS: atom_id res chain seq x y z
N MET A 1 6.68 34.33 -74.40
CA MET A 1 6.98 33.06 -75.08
C MET A 1 8.30 32.52 -74.55
N VAL A 2 8.25 31.70 -73.49
CA VAL A 2 9.24 30.65 -73.15
C VAL A 2 8.48 29.57 -72.38
N ILE A 3 8.02 28.58 -73.13
CA ILE A 3 7.96 27.13 -72.91
C ILE A 3 7.74 26.60 -71.47
N PHE A 4 6.56 26.01 -71.26
CA PHE A 4 6.25 25.02 -70.21
C PHE A 4 7.14 23.76 -70.37
N GLY A 5 7.83 23.36 -69.30
CA GLY A 5 8.49 22.05 -69.21
C GLY A 5 7.61 21.05 -68.43
N PRO A 6 7.32 19.84 -68.95
CA PRO A 6 6.62 18.79 -68.23
C PRO A 6 7.61 17.89 -67.48
N GLY A 7 7.25 17.43 -66.28
CA GLY A 7 8.12 16.49 -65.57
C GLY A 7 7.77 16.21 -64.11
N TRP A 8 6.49 16.11 -63.75
CA TRP A 8 6.11 15.58 -62.44
C TRP A 8 5.86 14.08 -62.57
N GLY A 9 6.94 13.31 -62.47
CA GLY A 9 6.92 11.87 -62.30
C GLY A 9 7.72 11.52 -61.05
N ARG A 10 7.11 11.62 -59.88
CA ARG A 10 7.68 11.02 -58.66
C ARG A 10 6.58 10.21 -57.99
N ASN A 11 6.55 8.93 -58.35
CA ASN A 11 5.77 7.93 -57.67
C ASN A 11 6.28 7.85 -56.23
N TYR A 12 5.54 8.43 -55.30
CA TYR A 12 5.71 8.11 -53.89
C TYR A 12 5.07 6.75 -53.68
N SER A 13 5.86 5.68 -53.86
CA SER A 13 5.54 4.42 -53.21
C SER A 13 5.66 4.68 -51.71
N LEU A 14 4.52 4.91 -51.06
CA LEU A 14 4.39 4.91 -49.62
C LEU A 14 4.71 3.49 -49.13
N GLY A 15 5.99 3.15 -49.08
CA GLY A 15 6.47 1.91 -48.50
C GLY A 15 6.12 1.84 -47.00
N PRO A 16 6.14 0.64 -46.39
CA PRO A 16 5.60 0.37 -45.05
C PRO A 16 6.48 0.93 -43.92
N PHE A 17 7.28 1.96 -44.19
CA PHE A 17 8.25 2.52 -43.23
C PHE A 17 7.61 3.44 -42.18
N ILE A 18 6.39 3.94 -42.40
CA ILE A 18 5.65 4.69 -41.38
C ILE A 18 5.00 3.75 -40.33
N PHE A 19 4.90 2.45 -40.61
CA PHE A 19 4.27 1.49 -39.70
C PHE A 19 5.19 0.99 -38.56
N PHE A 20 6.51 1.21 -38.65
CA PHE A 20 7.45 0.67 -37.67
C PHE A 20 7.80 1.61 -36.52
N LEU A 21 7.48 2.92 -36.60
CA LEU A 21 7.73 3.85 -35.50
C LEU A 21 6.56 3.96 -34.50
N SER A 22 5.35 3.54 -34.88
CA SER A 22 4.17 3.55 -34.00
C SER A 22 4.12 2.34 -33.06
N ALA A 23 4.89 1.29 -33.33
CA ALA A 23 4.90 0.07 -32.52
C ALA A 23 5.87 0.12 -31.32
N TRP A 24 6.75 1.12 -31.23
CA TRP A 24 7.70 1.25 -30.11
C TRP A 24 7.24 2.16 -28.97
N ILE A 25 6.14 2.91 -29.16
CA ILE A 25 5.53 3.74 -28.09
C ILE A 25 4.42 2.99 -27.34
N LEU A 26 3.93 1.85 -27.87
CA LEU A 26 2.85 1.06 -27.27
C LEU A 26 3.32 -0.11 -26.37
N SER A 27 4.60 -0.16 -25.99
CA SER A 27 5.13 -1.19 -25.09
C SER A 27 5.30 -0.71 -23.64
N LEU A 28 4.93 0.54 -23.32
CA LEU A 28 5.10 1.13 -21.99
C LEU A 28 3.84 1.07 -21.10
N GLN A 29 3.01 0.05 -21.29
CA GLN A 29 1.84 -0.23 -20.44
C GLN A 29 1.80 -1.71 -20.08
N ALA A 30 2.78 -2.17 -19.32
CA ALA A 30 2.67 -3.46 -18.64
C ALA A 30 3.15 -3.32 -17.20
N GLY A 31 2.18 -3.08 -16.32
CA GLY A 31 2.26 -3.34 -14.88
C GLY A 31 3.27 -2.49 -14.13
N CYS A 32 2.85 -1.37 -13.56
CA CYS A 32 3.55 -0.79 -12.42
C CYS A 32 3.51 -1.83 -11.28
N PRO A 33 4.63 -2.47 -10.90
CA PRO A 33 4.62 -3.55 -9.91
C PRO A 33 4.47 -3.02 -8.47
N VAL A 34 4.37 -1.70 -8.28
CA VAL A 34 4.38 -1.04 -6.98
C VAL A 34 3.23 -1.50 -6.06
N LEU A 35 2.10 -1.95 -6.61
CA LEU A 35 0.94 -2.40 -5.82
C LEU A 35 0.86 -3.92 -5.61
N ALA A 36 1.73 -4.73 -6.24
CA ALA A 36 1.62 -6.19 -6.16
C ALA A 36 1.92 -6.77 -4.75
N GLY A 37 2.58 -5.99 -3.90
CA GLY A 37 3.04 -6.37 -2.56
C GLY A 37 2.11 -5.98 -1.41
N ILE A 38 1.13 -5.11 -1.64
CA ILE A 38 0.28 -4.57 -0.57
C ILE A 38 -1.04 -5.37 -0.50
N ASN A 39 -1.43 -5.75 0.70
CA ASN A 39 -2.75 -6.31 1.00
C ASN A 39 -3.58 -5.25 1.71
N GLU A 40 -4.84 -5.11 1.27
CA GLU A 40 -5.86 -4.35 1.97
C GLU A 40 -6.95 -5.31 2.46
N THR A 41 -7.33 -5.20 3.73
CA THR A 41 -8.38 -6.03 4.31
C THR A 41 -9.13 -5.27 5.41
N THR A 42 -10.38 -5.67 5.65
CA THR A 42 -11.18 -5.15 6.76
C THR A 42 -11.02 -6.06 7.97
N ILE A 43 -10.66 -5.47 9.11
CA ILE A 43 -10.47 -6.20 10.37
C ILE A 43 -11.30 -5.59 11.49
N ARG A 44 -11.56 -6.41 12.51
CA ARG A 44 -12.15 -5.98 13.77
C ARG A 44 -11.22 -6.30 14.93
N VAL A 45 -11.12 -5.39 15.88
CA VAL A 45 -10.28 -5.57 17.06
C VAL A 45 -11.03 -6.36 18.13
N GLU A 46 -10.41 -7.45 18.59
CA GLU A 46 -10.89 -8.23 19.73
C GLU A 46 -10.32 -7.69 21.03
N LYS A 47 -8.98 -7.51 21.09
CA LYS A 47 -8.27 -7.14 22.32
C LYS A 47 -7.09 -6.23 22.03
N VAL A 48 -7.01 -5.12 22.76
CA VAL A 48 -5.85 -4.22 22.73
C VAL A 48 -4.84 -4.66 23.79
N LEU A 49 -3.59 -4.91 23.38
CA LEU A 49 -2.48 -5.31 24.25
C LEU A 49 -1.77 -4.07 24.80
N ASP A 50 -1.28 -3.21 23.92
CA ASP A 50 -0.54 -1.97 24.21
C ASP A 50 -1.11 -0.79 23.41
N GLY A 51 -0.44 0.36 23.40
CA GLY A 51 -0.87 1.54 22.64
C GLY A 51 -0.68 1.46 21.12
N ASP A 52 0.04 0.44 20.65
CA ASP A 52 0.34 0.19 19.24
C ASP A 52 0.07 -1.26 18.80
N THR A 53 -0.31 -2.15 19.73
CA THR A 53 -0.40 -3.59 19.49
C THR A 53 -1.75 -4.13 19.94
N PHE A 54 -2.43 -4.88 19.07
CA PHE A 54 -3.73 -5.48 19.34
C PHE A 54 -3.92 -6.81 18.61
N VAL A 55 -4.95 -7.54 18.99
CA VAL A 55 -5.36 -8.82 18.41
C VAL A 55 -6.68 -8.63 17.66
N THR A 56 -6.73 -9.11 16.43
CA THR A 56 -7.95 -9.12 15.61
C THR A 56 -8.87 -10.27 16.01
N THR A 57 -10.14 -10.19 15.63
CA THR A 57 -11.09 -11.30 15.80
C THR A 57 -10.71 -12.57 15.01
N ALA A 58 -9.76 -12.47 14.08
CA ALA A 58 -9.18 -13.61 13.37
C ALA A 58 -7.98 -14.25 14.12
N GLY A 59 -7.66 -13.75 15.33
CA GLY A 59 -6.54 -14.22 16.14
C GLY A 59 -5.17 -13.72 15.69
N GLN A 60 -5.10 -12.73 14.79
CA GLN A 60 -3.84 -12.17 14.33
C GLN A 60 -3.39 -11.04 15.25
N THR A 61 -2.13 -11.05 15.67
CA THR A 61 -1.52 -9.94 16.41
C THR A 61 -0.95 -8.93 15.43
N ILE A 62 -1.46 -7.71 15.50
CA ILE A 62 -1.06 -6.58 14.64
C ILE A 62 -0.29 -5.56 15.48
N ARG A 63 0.82 -5.06 14.93
CA ARG A 63 1.55 -3.88 15.44
C ARG A 63 1.45 -2.75 14.43
N LEU A 64 1.08 -1.57 14.91
CA LEU A 64 0.97 -0.38 14.08
C LEU A 64 2.35 0.02 13.55
N LEU A 65 2.46 0.16 12.23
CA LEU A 65 3.69 0.58 11.58
C LEU A 65 3.93 2.08 11.84
N GLY A 66 5.14 2.43 12.28
CA GLY A 66 5.54 3.82 12.53
C GLY A 66 5.04 4.43 13.86
N ILE A 67 4.38 3.64 14.71
CA ILE A 67 3.94 4.05 16.05
C ILE A 67 4.69 3.22 17.08
N ASP A 68 5.30 3.90 18.05
CA ASP A 68 5.92 3.26 19.22
C ASP A 68 5.24 3.77 20.48
N SER A 69 4.61 2.85 21.22
CA SER A 69 3.83 3.17 22.40
C SER A 69 4.51 2.71 23.69
N PRO A 70 4.27 3.37 24.84
CA PRO A 70 4.79 2.90 26.11
C PRO A 70 4.27 1.50 26.42
N GLU A 71 5.18 0.58 26.71
CA GLU A 71 4.83 -0.82 26.95
C GLU A 71 4.12 -1.01 28.30
N ALA A 72 3.11 -1.87 28.32
CA ALA A 72 2.55 -2.37 29.56
C ALA A 72 3.60 -3.19 30.34
N ALA A 73 3.32 -3.45 31.62
CA ALA A 73 4.16 -4.31 32.43
C ALA A 73 4.34 -5.68 31.75
N ASN A 74 5.59 -6.08 31.54
CA ASN A 74 5.95 -7.35 30.93
C ASN A 74 7.17 -7.96 31.63
N ASP A 75 7.19 -9.29 31.79
CA ASP A 75 8.34 -10.08 32.29
C ASP A 75 9.10 -9.46 33.48
N GLY A 76 8.36 -9.01 34.50
CA GLY A 76 8.93 -8.46 35.73
C GLY A 76 9.35 -6.99 35.64
N GLN A 77 9.19 -6.33 34.49
CA GLN A 77 9.38 -4.89 34.35
C GLN A 77 8.10 -4.12 34.75
N PRO A 78 8.24 -3.00 35.48
CA PRO A 78 7.10 -2.14 35.76
C PRO A 78 6.57 -1.52 34.45
N PRO A 79 5.26 -1.17 34.40
CA PRO A 79 4.71 -0.51 33.22
C PRO A 79 5.39 0.84 32.99
N GLN A 80 5.56 1.22 31.73
CA GLN A 80 6.10 2.53 31.39
C GLN A 80 5.07 3.63 31.70
N TYR A 81 5.57 4.86 31.87
CA TYR A 81 4.71 6.02 32.08
C TYR A 81 3.75 6.20 30.88
N TYR A 82 2.46 6.41 31.16
CA TYR A 82 1.37 6.46 30.18
C TYR A 82 0.99 5.16 29.44
N ALA A 83 1.55 4.00 29.79
CA ALA A 83 1.18 2.74 29.13
C ALA A 83 -0.33 2.43 29.22
N LYS A 84 -0.94 2.72 30.38
CA LYS A 84 -2.38 2.50 30.61
C LYS A 84 -3.24 3.45 29.77
N GLU A 85 -2.84 4.72 29.72
CA GLU A 85 -3.51 5.80 29.00
C GLU A 85 -3.45 5.55 27.50
N SER A 86 -2.26 5.22 26.97
CA SER A 86 -2.05 4.90 25.56
C SER A 86 -2.90 3.72 25.11
N ARG A 87 -2.89 2.63 25.89
CA ARG A 87 -3.75 1.45 25.65
C ARG A 87 -5.23 1.78 25.70
N LYS A 88 -5.65 2.64 26.65
CA LYS A 88 -7.05 3.07 26.79
C LYS A 88 -7.48 3.88 25.57
N GLU A 89 -6.61 4.73 25.04
CA GLU A 89 -6.91 5.57 23.89
C GLU A 89 -7.01 4.75 22.60
N LEU A 90 -6.06 3.84 22.34
CA LEU A 90 -6.17 2.94 21.19
C LEU A 90 -7.47 2.13 21.27
N ARG A 91 -7.81 1.60 22.46
CA ARG A 91 -9.08 0.89 22.66
C ARG A 91 -10.30 1.77 22.37
N ARG A 92 -10.27 3.05 22.74
CA ARG A 92 -11.38 3.97 22.50
C ARG A 92 -11.62 4.16 21.00
N LEU A 93 -10.55 4.28 20.20
CA LEU A 93 -10.61 4.50 18.76
C LEU A 93 -11.12 3.26 18.00
N VAL A 94 -10.67 2.06 18.40
CA VAL A 94 -10.92 0.84 17.62
C VAL A 94 -12.13 0.02 18.06
N ARG A 95 -12.74 0.35 19.21
CA ARG A 95 -13.80 -0.48 19.80
C ARG A 95 -15.07 -0.43 18.96
N GLY A 96 -15.46 -1.59 18.43
CA GLY A 96 -16.71 -1.76 17.68
C GLY A 96 -16.68 -1.12 16.29
N VAL A 97 -15.47 -0.78 15.81
CA VAL A 97 -15.25 -0.15 14.50
C VAL A 97 -14.59 -1.17 13.57
N ASP A 98 -15.00 -1.18 12.32
CA ASP A 98 -14.34 -1.95 11.26
C ASP A 98 -13.21 -1.10 10.68
N LEU A 99 -11.98 -1.59 10.77
CA LEU A 99 -10.77 -0.87 10.35
C LEU A 99 -10.31 -1.38 8.99
N ARG A 100 -9.86 -0.46 8.13
CA ARG A 100 -9.11 -0.82 6.93
C ARG A 100 -7.66 -1.02 7.31
N MET A 101 -7.14 -2.22 7.10
CA MET A 101 -5.75 -2.58 7.33
C MET A 101 -5.02 -2.66 6.00
N MET A 102 -3.86 -2.00 5.92
CA MET A 102 -2.95 -2.08 4.80
C MET A 102 -1.61 -2.62 5.29
N ASN A 103 -1.14 -3.73 4.71
CA ASN A 103 0.13 -4.35 5.08
C ASN A 103 0.81 -5.01 3.88
N GLU A 104 2.13 -5.15 3.91
CA GLU A 104 2.83 -5.96 2.91
C GLU A 104 2.61 -7.46 3.15
N LYS A 105 2.50 -8.24 2.07
CA LYS A 105 2.17 -9.70 2.09
C LYS A 105 3.05 -10.53 3.03
N SER A 106 4.30 -10.13 3.25
CA SER A 106 5.29 -10.90 3.99
C SER A 106 5.88 -10.16 5.19
N GLU A 107 5.30 -9.03 5.59
CA GLU A 107 5.87 -8.19 6.63
C GLU A 107 5.40 -8.65 8.01
N LYS A 108 6.27 -9.42 8.66
CA LYS A 108 6.17 -9.77 10.08
C LYS A 108 7.44 -9.34 10.78
N ASP A 109 7.30 -8.92 12.03
CA ASP A 109 8.45 -8.66 12.87
C ASP A 109 9.06 -9.96 13.43
N ARG A 110 10.19 -9.83 14.13
CA ARG A 110 10.90 -10.94 14.79
C ARG A 110 10.08 -11.69 15.86
N TYR A 111 8.96 -11.12 16.30
CA TYR A 111 8.05 -11.71 17.29
C TYR A 111 6.81 -12.34 16.62
N GLY A 112 6.75 -12.34 15.29
CA GLY A 112 5.66 -12.92 14.52
C GLY A 112 4.41 -12.03 14.42
N ARG A 113 4.50 -10.75 14.84
CA ARG A 113 3.41 -9.78 14.70
C ARG A 113 3.37 -9.26 13.26
N THR A 114 2.18 -9.06 12.73
CA THR A 114 2.00 -8.40 11.42
C THR A 114 2.15 -6.90 11.59
N LEU A 115 2.98 -6.27 10.77
CA LEU A 115 3.12 -4.83 10.72
C LEU A 115 2.10 -4.26 9.75
N ALA A 116 1.34 -3.25 10.16
CA ALA A 116 0.29 -2.68 9.31
C ALA A 116 -0.01 -1.21 9.61
N VAL A 117 -0.51 -0.52 8.59
CA VAL A 117 -1.15 0.80 8.71
C VAL A 117 -2.66 0.59 8.79
N LEU A 118 -3.33 1.31 9.69
CA LEU A 118 -4.79 1.25 9.84
C LEU A 118 -5.45 2.59 9.53
N THR A 119 -6.63 2.53 8.94
CA THR A 119 -7.48 3.69 8.68
C THR A 119 -8.87 3.45 9.24
N LEU A 120 -9.39 4.46 9.94
CA LEU A 120 -10.76 4.45 10.42
C LEU A 120 -11.74 4.62 9.24
N PRO A 121 -13.03 4.29 9.43
CA PRO A 121 -14.03 4.53 8.40
C PRO A 121 -14.16 6.00 7.98
N ASP A 122 -13.93 6.92 8.91
CA ASP A 122 -14.10 8.37 8.76
C ASP A 122 -12.90 9.11 8.15
N GLY A 123 -11.76 8.43 7.96
CA GLY A 123 -10.58 8.96 7.28
C GLY A 123 -9.50 9.40 8.25
#